data_AF-A0A7Y4E4I3-F1
#
_entry.id   AF-A0A7Y4E4I3-F1
#
_cell.length_a   1.000
_cell.length_b   1.000
_cell.length_c   1.000
_cell.angle_alpha   90.00
_cell.angle_beta   90.00
_cell.angle_gamma   90.00
#
_symmetry.space_group_name_H-M   'P 1'
#
loop_
_entity.id
_entity.type
_entity.pdbx_description
1 polymer ?
#
loop_
_entity_poly.entity_id
_entity_poly.type
_entity_poly.pdbx_seq_one_letter_code
_entity_poly.pdbx_strand_id
1 'polypeptide(L)'
;MFAQELVLAHETVEDGKNYESVVNAIQLEWIEQALLDTSKASIRRRRLPAQQAVWLVIWMGLQRNKSIKEVCSSLDLALQPEPQNTWSRVAPSVLTDSRRRLDEAPLAALFKTSVAAWESDALVKNKVLGLSIMAVDGTTFRCQDSEDNAQAFGFISQKHKPYPQLRLVG
;
A
#
# COMPACT_ATOMS: atom_id res chain seq x y z
N MET A 1 -22.47 -1.57 19.14
CA MET A 1 -21.80 -2.70 18.48
C MET A 1 -20.86 -2.20 17.38
N PHE A 2 -21.34 -1.51 16.33
CA PHE A 2 -20.50 -0.92 15.28
C PHE A 2 -19.36 0.02 15.74
N ALA A 3 -19.61 0.86 16.76
CA ALA A 3 -18.58 1.77 17.27
C ALA A 3 -17.38 1.04 17.93
N GLN A 4 -17.62 -0.14 18.52
CA GLN A 4 -16.54 -0.94 19.12
C GLN A 4 -15.73 -1.69 18.06
N GLU A 5 -16.36 -2.16 16.97
CA GLU A 5 -15.67 -2.80 15.85
C GLU A 5 -14.81 -1.81 15.06
N LEU A 6 -15.27 -0.58 14.88
CA LEU A 6 -14.49 0.49 14.23
C LEU A 6 -13.27 0.91 15.06
N VAL A 7 -13.40 0.96 16.39
CA VAL A 7 -12.27 1.20 17.30
C VAL A 7 -11.25 0.06 17.20
N LEU A 8 -11.71 -1.19 17.14
CA LEU A 8 -10.84 -2.36 16.93
C LEU A 8 -10.10 -2.33 15.60
N ALA A 9 -10.75 -1.90 14.51
CA ALA A 9 -10.12 -1.75 13.19
C ALA A 9 -9.10 -0.59 13.15
N HIS A 10 -9.36 0.49 13.90
CA HIS A 10 -8.45 1.62 14.03
C HIS A 10 -7.22 1.28 14.90
N GLU A 11 -7.44 0.64 16.04
CA GLU A 11 -6.38 0.21 16.96
C GLU A 11 -5.50 -0.90 16.37
N THR A 12 -6.06 -1.79 15.54
CA THR A 12 -5.29 -2.86 14.90
C THR A 12 -4.28 -2.35 13.87
N VAL A 13 -4.49 -1.20 13.23
CA VAL A 13 -3.55 -0.65 12.23
C VAL A 13 -2.50 0.26 12.86
N GLU A 14 -2.83 0.94 13.97
CA GLU A 14 -1.92 1.90 14.62
C GLU A 14 -0.98 1.26 15.65
N ASP A 15 -1.34 0.11 16.24
CA ASP A 15 -0.44 -0.59 17.14
C ASP A 15 0.62 -1.35 16.33
N GLY A 16 1.87 -0.89 16.37
CA GLY A 16 2.96 -1.39 15.53
C GLY A 16 3.31 -2.88 15.68
N LYS A 17 2.63 -3.59 16.60
CA LYS A 17 2.70 -5.03 16.81
C LYS A 17 1.76 -5.84 15.90
N ASN A 18 0.76 -5.23 15.27
CA ASN A 18 -0.21 -5.95 14.43
C ASN A 18 0.19 -6.08 12.96
N TYR A 19 1.36 -5.59 12.61
CA TYR A 19 1.90 -5.63 11.25
C TYR A 19 2.16 -7.04 10.72
N GLU A 20 2.42 -7.98 11.62
CA GLU A 20 2.51 -9.40 11.28
C GLU A 20 1.21 -9.93 10.67
N SER A 21 0.05 -9.41 11.07
CA SER A 21 -1.23 -9.86 10.50
C SER A 21 -1.31 -9.58 8.99
N VAL A 22 -0.83 -8.40 8.55
CA VAL A 22 -0.80 -8.03 7.13
C VAL A 22 0.22 -8.87 6.36
N VAL A 23 1.40 -9.08 6.95
CA VAL A 23 2.46 -9.90 6.33
C VAL A 23 1.99 -11.35 6.17
N ASN A 24 1.31 -11.89 7.17
CA ASN A 24 0.79 -13.25 7.13
C ASN A 24 -0.44 -13.39 6.23
N ALA A 25 -1.22 -12.32 6.04
CA ALA A 25 -2.40 -12.34 5.17
C ALA A 25 -2.03 -12.34 3.68
N ILE A 26 -0.96 -11.62 3.29
CA ILE A 26 -0.55 -11.51 1.89
C ILE A 26 0.52 -12.58 1.59
N GLN A 27 0.13 -13.59 0.82
CA GLN A 27 1.03 -14.66 0.38
C GLN A 27 2.13 -14.11 -0.52
N LEU A 28 3.37 -14.57 -0.31
CA LEU A 28 4.53 -14.12 -1.08
C LEU A 28 4.38 -14.47 -2.57
N GLU A 29 3.76 -15.62 -2.84
CA GLU A 29 3.46 -16.13 -4.17
C GLU A 29 2.57 -15.15 -4.96
N TRP A 30 1.66 -14.44 -4.29
CA TRP A 30 0.80 -13.44 -4.95
C TRP A 30 1.61 -12.22 -5.39
N ILE A 31 2.60 -11.82 -4.59
CA ILE A 31 3.50 -10.71 -4.94
C ILE A 31 4.39 -11.11 -6.12
N GLU A 32 4.92 -12.33 -6.11
CA GLU A 32 5.75 -12.84 -7.21
C GLU A 32 4.94 -12.96 -8.51
N GLN A 33 3.74 -13.52 -8.43
CA GLN A 33 2.84 -13.63 -9.58
C GLN A 33 2.45 -12.26 -10.13
N ALA A 34 2.08 -11.32 -9.25
CA ALA A 34 1.74 -9.95 -9.67
C ALA A 34 2.91 -9.25 -10.37
N LEU A 35 4.15 -9.47 -9.91
CA LEU A 35 5.34 -8.94 -10.57
C LEU A 35 5.64 -9.62 -11.91
N LEU A 36 5.37 -10.92 -12.04
CA LEU A 36 5.52 -11.66 -13.29
C LEU A 36 4.50 -11.19 -14.33
N ASP A 37 3.23 -11.14 -13.97
CA ASP A 37 2.12 -10.76 -14.86
C ASP A 37 2.25 -9.35 -15.42
N THR A 38 2.93 -8.47 -14.68
CA THR A 38 3.10 -7.05 -15.02
C THR A 38 4.48 -6.75 -15.62
N SER A 39 5.27 -7.78 -15.93
CA SER A 39 6.63 -7.63 -16.48
C SER A 39 7.58 -6.82 -15.57
N LYS A 40 7.35 -6.84 -14.26
CA LYS A 40 8.15 -6.16 -13.22
C LYS A 40 9.06 -7.11 -12.45
N ALA A 41 8.91 -8.42 -12.63
CA ALA A 41 9.81 -9.42 -12.09
C ALA A 41 11.25 -9.15 -12.56
N SER A 42 12.21 -9.22 -11.63
CA SER A 42 13.60 -8.90 -11.94
C SER A 42 14.55 -9.79 -11.14
N ILE A 43 15.49 -10.43 -11.85
CA ILE A 43 16.53 -11.28 -11.26
C ILE A 43 17.68 -10.43 -10.66
N ARG A 44 17.77 -9.14 -11.02
CA ARG A 44 18.87 -8.27 -10.57
C ARG A 44 18.82 -8.03 -9.06
N ARG A 45 19.91 -8.33 -8.37
CA ARG A 45 20.13 -8.02 -6.94
C ARG A 45 20.37 -6.53 -6.71
N ARG A 46 19.30 -5.75 -6.69
CA ARG A 46 19.33 -4.31 -6.39
C ARG A 46 19.17 -4.08 -4.89
N ARG A 47 19.57 -2.89 -4.43
CA ARG A 47 19.43 -2.50 -3.01
C ARG A 47 18.00 -2.60 -2.49
N LEU A 48 17.01 -2.29 -3.33
CA LEU A 48 15.59 -2.58 -3.10
C LEU A 48 15.04 -3.42 -4.28
N PRO A 49 14.88 -4.75 -4.10
CA PRO A 49 14.21 -5.64 -5.05
C PRO A 49 12.74 -5.25 -5.28
N ALA A 50 12.15 -5.75 -6.37
CA ALA A 50 10.77 -5.39 -6.72
C ALA A 50 9.75 -5.87 -5.67
N GLN A 51 9.97 -7.06 -5.08
CA GLN A 51 9.16 -7.58 -3.98
C GLN A 51 9.18 -6.64 -2.76
N GLN A 52 10.37 -6.16 -2.39
CA GLN A 52 10.52 -5.20 -1.27
C GLN A 52 9.91 -3.83 -1.62
N ALA A 53 9.92 -3.42 -2.89
CA ALA A 53 9.25 -2.20 -3.31
C ALA A 53 7.71 -2.31 -3.21
N VAL A 54 7.13 -3.49 -3.50
CA VAL A 54 5.69 -3.75 -3.27
C VAL A 54 5.36 -3.59 -1.79
N TRP A 55 6.14 -4.22 -0.91
CA TRP A 55 5.99 -4.07 0.54
C TRP A 55 6.11 -2.62 0.97
N LEU A 56 7.11 -1.89 0.47
CA LEU A 56 7.28 -0.48 0.79
C LEU A 56 6.00 0.32 0.49
N VAL A 57 5.33 0.09 -0.65
CA VAL A 57 4.10 0.82 -0.99
C VAL A 57 2.92 0.43 -0.11
N ILE A 58 2.72 -0.87 0.16
CA ILE A 58 1.69 -1.35 1.09
C ILE A 58 1.86 -0.68 2.45
N TRP A 59 3.10 -0.68 2.96
CA TRP A 59 3.42 -0.09 4.24
C TRP A 59 3.29 1.43 4.29
N MET A 60 3.58 2.13 3.19
CA MET A 60 3.28 3.56 3.07
C MET A 60 1.78 3.84 3.16
N GLY A 61 0.93 2.94 2.65
CA GLY A 61 -0.53 3.05 2.76
C GLY A 61 -1.04 2.82 4.18
N LEU A 62 -0.42 1.91 4.93
CA LEU A 62 -0.75 1.62 6.33
C LEU A 62 -0.21 2.68 7.29
N GLN A 63 1.03 3.13 7.08
CA GLN A 63 1.72 4.10 7.95
C GLN A 63 1.68 5.51 7.33
N ARG A 64 0.48 6.04 7.11
CA ARG A 64 0.27 7.32 6.38
C ARG A 64 0.91 8.53 7.07
N ASN A 65 1.21 8.43 8.35
CA ASN A 65 1.86 9.46 9.16
C ASN A 65 3.40 9.44 9.07
N LYS A 66 4.01 8.45 8.40
CA LYS A 66 5.46 8.32 8.29
C LYS A 66 5.96 8.64 6.89
N SER A 67 7.17 9.18 6.83
CA SER A 67 7.89 9.35 5.57
C SER A 67 8.31 8.00 4.99
N ILE A 68 8.50 7.95 3.66
CA ILE A 68 9.00 6.75 2.97
C ILE A 68 10.31 6.21 3.57
N LYS A 69 11.14 7.08 4.15
CA LYS A 69 12.41 6.70 4.81
C LYS A 69 12.16 6.00 6.15
N GLU A 70 11.24 6.52 6.95
CA GLU A 70 10.86 5.93 8.23
C GLU A 70 10.17 4.59 8.03
N VAL A 71 9.29 4.48 7.03
CA VAL A 71 8.66 3.22 6.65
C VAL A 71 9.73 2.19 6.27
N CYS A 72 10.63 2.53 5.34
CA CYS A 72 11.72 1.66 4.92
C CYS A 72 12.61 1.21 6.10
N SER A 73 12.90 2.11 7.03
CA SER A 73 13.72 1.82 8.21
C SER A 73 13.00 0.92 9.21
N SER A 74 11.69 1.09 9.40
CA SER A 74 10.89 0.30 10.34
C SER A 74 10.72 -1.17 9.94
N LEU A 75 10.94 -1.48 8.67
CA LEU A 75 10.69 -2.81 8.10
C LEU A 75 11.97 -3.55 7.72
N ASP A 76 13.13 -2.96 8.02
CA ASP A 76 14.44 -3.46 7.58
C ASP A 76 14.46 -3.80 6.06
N LEU A 77 13.80 -2.96 5.26
CA LEU A 77 13.70 -3.17 3.81
C LEU A 77 14.97 -2.68 3.13
N ALA A 78 15.92 -3.58 2.87
CA ALA A 78 16.90 -3.48 1.79
C ALA A 78 17.88 -4.65 1.86
N LEU A 79 18.48 -4.97 0.71
CA LEU A 79 19.71 -5.76 0.73
C LEU A 79 20.86 -4.93 1.30
N GLN A 80 21.52 -5.47 2.33
CA GLN A 80 22.72 -4.85 2.90
C GLN A 80 23.91 -5.05 1.96
N PRO A 81 24.76 -4.01 1.77
CA PRO A 81 25.88 -4.05 0.84
C PRO A 81 27.03 -4.95 1.30
N GLU A 82 27.15 -5.23 2.60
CA GLU A 82 28.17 -6.12 3.15
C GLU A 82 27.56 -7.17 4.10
N PRO A 83 28.18 -8.37 4.21
CA PRO A 83 27.79 -9.39 5.20
C PRO A 83 28.16 -9.00 6.64
N GLN A 84 28.96 -7.94 6.81
CA GLN A 84 29.24 -7.37 8.13
C GLN A 84 27.95 -6.71 8.62
N ASN A 85 27.53 -7.07 9.83
CA ASN A 85 26.21 -6.84 10.45
C ASN A 85 25.89 -5.35 10.73
N THR A 86 26.32 -4.44 9.86
CA THR A 86 26.21 -2.99 9.99
C THR A 86 25.11 -2.51 9.07
N TRP A 87 23.97 -2.15 9.66
CA TRP A 87 22.81 -1.68 8.93
C TRP A 87 23.12 -0.36 8.21
N SER A 88 23.04 -0.36 6.87
CA SER A 88 23.34 0.81 6.05
C SER A 88 22.06 1.45 5.52
N ARG A 89 21.78 2.70 5.94
CA ARG A 89 20.58 3.43 5.52
C ARG A 89 20.46 3.49 3.99
N VAL A 90 19.27 3.17 3.49
CA VAL A 90 18.95 3.27 2.06
C VAL A 90 18.90 4.74 1.66
N ALA A 91 19.60 5.09 0.58
CA ALA A 91 19.56 6.44 0.05
C ALA A 91 18.14 6.80 -0.41
N PRO A 92 17.64 8.02 -0.15
CA PRO A 92 16.27 8.41 -0.50
C PRO A 92 15.94 8.23 -1.99
N SER A 93 16.92 8.49 -2.87
CA SER A 93 16.78 8.29 -4.31
C SER A 93 16.46 6.84 -4.68
N VAL A 94 17.05 5.87 -3.99
CA VAL A 94 16.79 4.44 -4.22
C VAL A 94 15.33 4.10 -3.94
N LEU A 95 14.74 4.70 -2.90
CA LEU A 95 13.33 4.48 -2.55
C LEU A 95 12.40 5.07 -3.61
N THR A 96 12.66 6.31 -4.03
CA THR A 96 11.86 6.99 -5.06
C THR A 96 11.99 6.30 -6.42
N ASP A 97 13.21 5.89 -6.81
CA ASP A 97 13.47 5.22 -8.08
C ASP A 97 12.85 3.83 -8.13
N SER A 98 12.91 3.09 -7.01
CA SER A 98 12.30 1.77 -6.93
C SER A 98 10.78 1.85 -7.02
N ARG A 99 10.16 2.83 -6.34
CA ARG A 99 8.72 3.08 -6.46
C ARG A 99 8.33 3.48 -7.88
N ARG A 100 9.10 4.37 -8.51
CA ARG A 100 8.85 4.79 -9.90
C ARG A 100 8.96 3.63 -10.88
N ARG A 101 9.95 2.74 -10.71
CA ARG A 101 10.10 1.56 -11.57
C ARG A 101 8.99 0.53 -11.37
N LEU A 102 8.55 0.36 -10.12
CA LEU A 102 7.51 -0.59 -9.76
C LEU A 102 6.20 -0.25 -10.48
N ASP A 103 5.82 1.04 -10.47
CA ASP A 103 4.53 1.57 -10.94
C ASP A 103 3.30 0.97 -10.23
N GLU A 104 2.10 1.29 -10.71
CA GLU A 104 0.82 0.86 -10.14
C GLU A 104 0.40 -0.57 -10.54
N ALA A 105 0.91 -1.11 -11.64
CA ALA A 105 0.38 -2.34 -12.23
C ALA A 105 0.51 -3.57 -11.30
N PRO A 106 1.67 -3.81 -10.62
CA PRO A 106 1.80 -4.93 -9.69
C PRO A 106 0.83 -4.83 -8.50
N LEU A 107 0.58 -3.63 -8.00
CA LEU A 107 -0.33 -3.42 -6.88
C LEU A 107 -1.78 -3.64 -7.31
N ALA A 108 -2.15 -3.23 -8.52
CA ALA A 108 -3.46 -3.51 -9.08
C ALA A 108 -3.69 -5.01 -9.30
N ALA A 109 -2.67 -5.73 -9.80
CA ALA A 109 -2.73 -7.19 -9.95
C ALA A 109 -2.86 -7.89 -8.59
N LEU A 110 -1.99 -7.52 -7.63
CA LEU A 110 -2.03 -8.05 -6.27
C LEU A 110 -3.39 -7.82 -5.60
N PHE A 111 -3.96 -6.62 -5.76
CA PHE A 111 -5.29 -6.31 -5.24
C PHE A 111 -6.34 -7.28 -5.80
N LYS A 112 -6.39 -7.48 -7.12
CA LYS A 112 -7.34 -8.41 -7.75
C LYS A 112 -7.16 -9.84 -7.25
N THR A 113 -5.93 -10.31 -7.14
CA THR A 113 -5.62 -11.65 -6.62
C THR A 113 -6.08 -11.81 -5.18
N SER A 114 -5.79 -10.82 -4.32
CA SER A 114 -6.20 -10.85 -2.91
C SER A 114 -7.72 -10.81 -2.75
N VAL A 115 -8.42 -9.99 -3.53
CA VAL A 115 -9.89 -9.92 -3.52
C VAL A 115 -10.47 -11.28 -3.92
N ALA A 116 -10.00 -11.88 -5.02
CA ALA A 116 -10.51 -13.18 -5.47
C ALA A 116 -10.26 -14.29 -4.44
N ALA A 117 -9.13 -14.26 -3.73
CA ALA A 117 -8.81 -15.23 -2.70
C ALA A 117 -9.66 -15.09 -1.42
N TRP A 118 -10.05 -13.86 -1.07
CA TRP A 118 -10.78 -13.57 0.17
C TRP A 118 -12.29 -13.40 -0.03
N GLU A 119 -12.77 -13.24 -1.27
CA GLU A 119 -14.16 -12.94 -1.60
C GLU A 119 -15.14 -13.94 -0.98
N SER A 120 -14.84 -15.24 -1.12
CA SER A 120 -15.69 -16.30 -0.58
C SER A 120 -15.84 -16.19 0.93
N ASP A 121 -14.76 -15.94 1.65
CA ASP A 121 -14.78 -15.92 3.12
C ASP A 121 -15.38 -14.60 3.65
N ALA A 122 -15.12 -13.49 2.95
CA ALA A 122 -15.60 -12.17 3.32
C ALA A 122 -17.12 -12.00 3.09
N LEU A 123 -17.68 -12.58 2.03
CA LEU A 123 -19.07 -12.36 1.63
C LEU A 123 -20.08 -13.40 2.19
N VAL A 124 -19.61 -14.39 2.98
CA VAL A 124 -20.48 -15.44 3.53
C VAL A 124 -21.43 -14.93 4.63
N LYS A 125 -21.02 -13.93 5.42
CA LYS A 125 -21.66 -13.73 6.74
C LYS A 125 -22.87 -12.80 6.80
N ASN A 126 -23.19 -12.00 5.78
CA ASN A 126 -24.26 -10.99 5.90
C ASN A 126 -24.98 -10.73 4.57
N LYS A 127 -25.85 -11.67 4.16
CA LYS A 127 -26.73 -11.48 3.01
C LYS A 127 -28.10 -10.97 3.44
N VAL A 128 -28.58 -9.91 2.80
CA VAL A 128 -29.96 -9.41 2.97
C VAL A 128 -30.63 -9.47 1.61
N LEU A 129 -31.76 -10.19 1.52
CA LEU A 129 -32.49 -10.43 0.26
C LEU A 129 -31.60 -11.04 -0.85
N GLY A 130 -30.61 -11.86 -0.48
CA GLY A 130 -29.65 -12.47 -1.41
C GLY A 130 -28.50 -11.56 -1.85
N LEU A 131 -28.46 -10.31 -1.39
CA LEU A 131 -27.40 -9.34 -1.69
C LEU A 131 -26.38 -9.26 -0.56
N SER A 132 -25.10 -9.13 -0.90
CA SER A 132 -24.03 -8.84 0.06
C SER A 132 -24.07 -7.37 0.45
N ILE A 133 -24.04 -7.07 1.76
CA ILE A 133 -23.92 -5.70 2.26
C ILE A 133 -22.44 -5.35 2.38
N MET A 134 -22.04 -4.25 1.77
CA MET A 134 -20.68 -3.69 1.86
C MET A 134 -20.79 -2.22 2.25
N ALA A 135 -19.84 -1.75 3.05
CA ALA A 135 -19.69 -0.35 3.39
C ALA A 135 -18.24 0.06 3.16
N VAL A 136 -18.03 1.25 2.61
CA VAL A 136 -16.71 1.83 2.39
C VAL A 136 -16.71 3.22 3.00
N ASP A 137 -15.77 3.47 3.90
CA ASP A 137 -15.61 4.80 4.47
C ASP A 137 -15.14 5.79 3.40
N GLY A 138 -15.86 6.91 3.32
CA GLY A 138 -15.49 8.01 2.45
C GLY A 138 -14.09 8.51 2.80
N THR A 139 -13.16 8.43 1.85
CA THR A 139 -11.74 8.77 2.06
C THR A 139 -11.31 9.84 1.08
N THR A 140 -10.47 10.78 1.54
CA THR A 140 -9.86 11.80 0.69
C THR A 140 -8.41 11.45 0.41
N PHE A 141 -8.05 11.39 -0.86
CA PHE A 141 -6.70 11.15 -1.36
C PHE A 141 -6.09 12.44 -1.92
N ARG A 142 -4.76 12.55 -1.85
CA ARG A 142 -4.00 13.56 -2.58
C ARG A 142 -3.46 12.94 -3.85
N CYS A 143 -3.74 13.57 -4.98
CA CYS A 143 -3.25 13.14 -6.29
C CYS A 143 -1.89 13.75 -6.59
N GLN A 144 -1.20 13.23 -7.60
CA GLN A 144 -0.01 13.90 -8.12
C GLN A 144 -0.39 15.28 -8.67
N ASP A 145 0.50 16.25 -8.47
CA ASP A 145 0.36 17.58 -9.03
C ASP A 145 0.63 17.54 -10.54
N SER A 146 -0.44 17.42 -11.32
CA SER A 146 -0.44 17.48 -12.78
C SER A 146 -1.58 18.38 -13.24
N GLU A 147 -1.47 18.95 -14.44
CA GLU A 147 -2.52 19.81 -15.02
C GLU A 147 -3.86 19.07 -15.12
N ASP A 148 -3.83 17.82 -15.60
CA ASP A 148 -5.03 16.98 -15.72
C ASP A 148 -5.71 16.74 -14.35
N ASN A 149 -4.92 16.39 -13.32
CA ASN A 149 -5.45 16.15 -11.98
C ASN A 149 -5.94 17.45 -11.33
N ALA A 150 -5.24 18.56 -11.56
CA ALA A 150 -5.63 19.88 -11.06
C ALA A 150 -6.97 20.32 -11.66
N GLN A 151 -7.18 20.09 -12.96
CA GLN A 151 -8.43 20.38 -13.65
C GLN A 151 -9.57 19.46 -13.21
N ALA A 152 -9.30 18.16 -13.05
CA ALA A 152 -10.31 17.17 -12.69
C ALA A 152 -10.74 17.24 -11.22
N PHE A 153 -9.78 17.43 -10.30
CA PHE A 153 -10.00 17.27 -8.85
C PHE A 153 -9.93 18.58 -8.05
N GLY A 154 -9.24 19.59 -8.57
CA GLY A 154 -9.08 20.88 -7.88
C GLY A 154 -8.27 20.80 -6.58
N PHE A 155 -8.21 21.92 -5.85
CA PHE A 155 -7.44 22.07 -4.61
C PHE A 155 -8.35 22.51 -3.47
N ILE A 156 -8.08 22.07 -2.22
CA ILE A 156 -8.84 22.56 -1.04
C ILE A 156 -8.70 24.07 -0.88
N SER A 157 -7.49 24.59 -1.08
CA SER A 157 -7.19 26.01 -0.92
C SER A 157 -6.73 26.60 -2.24
N GLN A 158 -7.30 27.76 -2.60
CA GLN A 158 -6.83 28.51 -3.75
C GLN A 158 -5.53 29.29 -3.48
N LYS A 159 -5.17 29.50 -2.20
CA LYS A 159 -3.94 30.22 -1.79
C LYS A 159 -2.74 29.30 -1.60
N HIS A 160 -2.96 28.05 -1.20
CA HIS A 160 -1.93 27.03 -1.08
C HIS A 160 -2.38 25.81 -1.87
N LYS A 161 -1.71 25.56 -3.00
CA LYS A 161 -1.97 24.44 -3.90
C LYS A 161 -0.90 23.36 -3.70
N PRO A 162 -0.93 22.56 -2.61
CA PRO A 162 0.09 21.54 -2.43
C PRO A 162 -0.12 20.39 -3.42
N TYR A 163 -1.33 19.81 -3.47
CA TYR A 163 -1.70 18.68 -4.33
C TYR A 163 -3.21 18.66 -4.59
N PRO A 164 -3.66 18.25 -5.80
CA PRO A 164 -5.08 18.06 -6.08
C PRO A 164 -5.72 16.98 -5.17
N GLN A 165 -7.03 17.06 -4.94
CA GLN A 165 -7.71 16.15 -4.02
C GLN A 165 -8.87 15.35 -4.61
N LEU A 166 -8.74 14.03 -4.55
CA LEU A 166 -9.78 13.09 -4.91
C LEU A 166 -10.55 12.67 -3.66
N ARG A 167 -11.88 12.83 -3.66
CA ARG A 167 -12.74 12.25 -2.64
C ARG A 167 -13.37 10.97 -3.19
N LEU A 168 -13.05 9.85 -2.57
CA LEU A 168 -13.76 8.60 -2.77
C LEU A 168 -14.97 8.59 -1.84
N VAL A 169 -16.17 8.50 -2.41
CA VAL A 169 -17.43 8.26 -1.69
C VAL A 169 -17.91 6.88 -2.11
N GLY A 170 -18.09 6.00 -1.12
CA GLY A 170 -18.65 4.67 -1.27
C GLY A 170 -20.11 4.62 -0.86
#